data_AF-A0A1T4K958-F1
#
_entry.id   AF-A0A1T4K958-F1
#
_cell.length_a   1.000
_cell.length_b   1.000
_cell.length_c   1.000
_cell.angle_alpha   90.00
_cell.angle_beta   90.00
_cell.angle_gamma   90.00
#
_symmetry.space_group_name_H-M   'P 1'
#
loop_
_entity.id
_entity.type
_entity.pdbx_description
1 polymer ?
#
loop_
_entity_poly.entity_id
_entity_poly.type
_entity_poly.pdbx_seq_one_letter_code
_entity_poly.pdbx_strand_id
1 'polypeptide(L)'
;MEKTFTFNSQQLESSLASFSEKGITEFTLQDSEILGHKGRLLKFLQAVRKNAPDLFVTLPVDAKILDMDVCKACAELNCSLDIVLDGENKGGNFLFDKKFFARRAQMLNTLGLVFGFDLSFALHEGDKLKSFFDRLNFSVGLYPNHIDFPQIEAEISDRKKIEAKPTATFSTQDIRRSENIARSASVFYSYGRAVTWFLAVLAPLKIEPVKFFEDFFEWQKLNNYGLENGIEKIAGLHSEIEKMQLEFLKFKYEEKNKGQLFEVVSNIVRLNGALSRCFGEGEESIVEMSYNPDEILSGQAMNVQSFFDNAFMEYSRVRVFMGSDGPDFKYC
;
A
#
# COMPACT_ATOMS: atom_id res chain seq x y z
N MET A 1 21.48 8.17 11.42
CA MET A 1 22.05 8.38 10.07
C MET A 1 22.06 7.01 9.43
N GLU A 2 21.12 6.76 8.53
CA GLU A 2 21.03 5.48 7.82
C GLU A 2 22.29 5.29 6.96
N LYS A 3 22.86 4.09 7.00
CA LYS A 3 24.02 3.73 6.19
C LYS A 3 23.53 3.09 4.90
N THR A 4 23.61 3.83 3.81
CA THR A 4 23.31 3.30 2.47
C THR A 4 24.52 2.57 1.90
N PHE A 5 24.30 1.37 1.37
CA PHE A 5 25.31 0.58 0.68
C PHE A 5 24.91 0.37 -0.78
N THR A 6 25.87 0.42 -1.70
CA THR A 6 25.64 0.14 -3.12
C THR A 6 26.58 -0.97 -3.58
N PHE A 7 26.01 -1.95 -4.27
CA PHE A 7 26.74 -3.11 -4.81
C PHE A 7 26.52 -3.17 -6.31
N ASN A 8 27.55 -3.55 -7.07
CA ASN A 8 27.37 -3.90 -8.48
C ASN A 8 26.94 -5.36 -8.63
N SER A 9 26.50 -5.73 -9.84
CA SER A 9 25.98 -7.07 -10.16
C SER A 9 26.96 -8.21 -9.86
N GLN A 10 28.27 -7.96 -10.04
CA GLN A 10 29.32 -8.97 -9.78
C GLN A 10 29.52 -9.23 -8.28
N GLN A 11 29.30 -8.21 -7.47
CA GLN A 11 29.51 -8.25 -6.02
C GLN A 11 28.25 -8.71 -5.27
N LEU A 12 27.06 -8.56 -5.87
CA LEU A 12 25.80 -8.75 -5.18
C LEU A 12 25.70 -10.12 -4.49
N GLU A 13 25.82 -11.21 -5.25
CA GLU A 13 25.68 -12.58 -4.69
C GLU A 13 26.76 -12.91 -3.66
N SER A 14 28.01 -12.50 -3.90
CA SER A 14 29.13 -12.76 -2.99
C SER A 14 29.08 -11.93 -1.71
N SER A 15 28.37 -10.79 -1.74
CA SER A 15 28.27 -9.88 -0.60
C SER A 15 27.11 -10.23 0.34
N LEU A 16 26.09 -10.97 -0.10
CA LEU A 16 24.89 -11.30 0.69
C LEU A 16 25.24 -11.88 2.07
N ALA A 17 26.21 -12.80 2.14
CA ALA A 17 26.64 -13.42 3.40
C ALA A 17 27.18 -12.40 4.43
N SER A 18 27.66 -11.24 3.98
CA SER A 18 28.18 -10.17 4.84
C SER A 18 27.13 -9.14 5.26
N PHE A 19 25.88 -9.24 4.78
CA PHE A 19 24.87 -8.20 5.02
C PHE A 19 24.49 -8.12 6.49
N SER A 20 24.24 -9.27 7.13
CA SER A 20 23.92 -9.34 8.56
C SER A 20 25.06 -8.76 9.42
N GLU A 21 26.32 -9.11 9.14
CA GLU A 21 27.49 -8.57 9.85
C GLU A 21 27.64 -7.04 9.71
N LYS A 22 27.15 -6.49 8.60
CA LYS A 22 27.13 -5.05 8.32
C LYS A 22 25.90 -4.34 8.89
N GLY A 23 24.97 -5.07 9.51
CA GLY A 23 23.70 -4.55 10.01
C GLY A 23 22.74 -4.11 8.90
N ILE A 24 22.86 -4.71 7.70
CA ILE A 24 21.93 -4.45 6.58
C ILE A 24 20.70 -5.32 6.79
N THR A 25 19.56 -4.69 7.07
CA THR A 25 18.27 -5.36 7.32
C THR A 25 17.31 -5.27 6.14
N GLU A 26 17.53 -4.31 5.24
CA GLU A 26 16.68 -4.05 4.07
C GLU A 26 17.53 -3.92 2.79
N PHE A 27 17.00 -4.41 1.68
CA PHE A 27 17.65 -4.32 0.37
C PHE A 27 16.64 -4.17 -0.76
N THR A 28 16.82 -3.14 -1.59
CA THR A 28 16.04 -2.96 -2.82
C THR A 28 16.86 -3.39 -4.04
N LEU A 29 16.37 -4.38 -4.78
CA LEU A 29 17.02 -4.81 -6.02
C LEU A 29 16.75 -3.79 -7.14
N GLN A 30 17.80 -3.25 -7.76
CA GLN A 30 17.68 -2.31 -8.88
C GLN A 30 18.29 -2.84 -10.20
N ASP A 31 18.85 -4.05 -10.18
CA ASP A 31 19.51 -4.64 -11.36
C ASP A 31 18.46 -5.10 -12.39
N SER A 32 18.37 -4.37 -13.49
CA SER A 32 17.40 -4.63 -14.56
C SER A 32 17.65 -5.94 -15.31
N GLU A 33 18.88 -6.46 -15.33
CA GLU A 33 19.16 -7.75 -15.96
C GLU A 33 18.66 -8.92 -15.10
N ILE A 34 18.70 -8.78 -13.76
CA ILE A 34 18.13 -9.76 -12.85
C ILE A 34 16.60 -9.66 -12.87
N LEU A 35 16.05 -8.46 -12.70
CA LEU A 35 14.61 -8.20 -12.64
C LEU A 35 13.89 -8.55 -13.95
N GLY A 36 14.55 -8.33 -15.10
CA GLY A 36 14.00 -8.62 -16.43
C GLY A 36 14.13 -10.07 -16.90
N HIS A 37 14.73 -10.97 -16.11
CA HIS A 37 14.98 -12.35 -16.54
C HIS A 37 14.66 -13.37 -15.45
N LYS A 38 13.56 -14.13 -15.63
CA LYS A 38 13.06 -15.14 -14.67
C LYS A 38 14.15 -16.02 -14.08
N GLY A 39 14.99 -16.63 -14.92
CA GLY A 39 16.03 -17.56 -14.45
C GLY A 39 17.14 -16.90 -13.63
N ARG A 40 17.37 -15.60 -13.80
CA ARG A 40 18.35 -14.85 -13.01
C ARG A 40 17.72 -14.40 -11.70
N LEU A 41 16.48 -13.92 -11.75
CA LEU A 41 15.70 -13.59 -10.56
C LEU A 41 15.59 -14.80 -9.60
N LEU A 42 15.21 -15.98 -10.10
CA LEU A 42 15.11 -17.18 -9.26
C LEU A 42 16.43 -17.57 -8.59
N LYS A 43 17.56 -17.42 -9.31
CA LYS A 43 18.90 -17.66 -8.73
C LYS A 43 19.21 -16.65 -7.63
N PHE A 44 18.90 -15.39 -7.85
CA PHE A 44 19.06 -14.34 -6.85
C PHE A 44 18.23 -14.62 -5.60
N LEU A 45 16.93 -14.93 -5.75
CA LEU A 45 16.05 -15.26 -4.61
C LEU A 45 16.57 -16.47 -3.83
N GLN A 46 17.06 -17.50 -4.52
CA GLN A 46 17.69 -18.65 -3.88
C GLN A 46 18.96 -18.27 -3.10
N ALA A 47 19.76 -17.35 -3.64
CA ALA A 47 20.96 -16.86 -2.97
C ALA A 47 20.63 -16.03 -1.71
N VAL A 48 19.58 -15.19 -1.76
CA VAL A 48 19.08 -14.46 -0.57
C VAL A 48 18.64 -15.45 0.49
N ARG A 49 17.76 -16.41 0.15
CA ARG A 49 17.25 -17.41 1.09
C ARG A 49 18.37 -18.17 1.80
N LYS A 50 19.46 -18.47 1.09
CA LYS A 50 20.59 -19.22 1.63
C LYS A 50 21.51 -18.38 2.50
N ASN A 51 21.80 -17.15 2.09
CA ASN A 51 22.90 -16.37 2.66
C ASN A 51 22.45 -15.19 3.53
N ALA A 52 21.20 -14.75 3.39
CA ALA A 52 20.62 -13.63 4.13
C ALA A 52 19.09 -13.85 4.33
N PRO A 53 18.67 -14.92 5.04
CA PRO A 53 17.25 -15.29 5.16
C PRO A 53 16.40 -14.23 5.89
N ASP A 54 17.00 -13.47 6.80
CA ASP A 54 16.30 -12.44 7.59
C ASP A 54 16.22 -11.08 6.87
N LEU A 55 16.87 -10.95 5.71
CA LEU A 55 16.89 -9.70 4.93
C LEU A 55 15.52 -9.41 4.35
N PHE A 56 14.99 -8.22 4.61
CA PHE A 56 13.80 -7.75 3.89
C PHE A 56 14.19 -7.27 2.48
N VAL A 57 13.60 -7.86 1.45
CA VAL A 57 13.92 -7.56 0.06
C VAL A 57 12.76 -6.89 -0.67
N THR A 58 13.00 -5.73 -1.25
CA THR A 58 12.05 -5.07 -2.15
C THR A 58 12.42 -5.37 -3.60
N LEU A 59 11.44 -5.86 -4.37
CA LEU A 59 11.59 -6.32 -5.76
C LEU A 59 10.70 -5.51 -6.72
N PRO A 60 11.24 -4.48 -7.39
CA PRO A 60 10.53 -3.76 -8.46
C PRO A 60 10.48 -4.62 -9.72
N VAL A 61 9.36 -5.30 -9.97
CA VAL A 61 9.24 -6.32 -11.02
C VAL A 61 8.14 -5.99 -12.02
N ASP A 62 8.41 -6.29 -13.29
CA ASP A 62 7.38 -6.31 -14.32
C ASP A 62 6.44 -7.50 -14.06
N ALA A 63 5.13 -7.26 -14.09
CA ALA A 63 4.10 -8.28 -13.95
C ALA A 63 4.21 -9.45 -14.95
N LYS A 64 4.92 -9.27 -16.07
CA LYS A 64 5.24 -10.31 -17.07
C LYS A 64 6.20 -11.37 -16.52
N ILE A 65 7.09 -11.02 -15.61
CA ILE A 65 8.06 -11.94 -14.98
C ILE A 65 7.40 -12.77 -13.87
N LEU A 66 6.33 -12.25 -13.27
CA LEU A 66 5.60 -12.95 -12.23
C LEU A 66 4.89 -14.19 -12.77
N ASP A 67 5.35 -15.36 -12.36
CA ASP A 67 4.64 -16.62 -12.49
C ASP A 67 4.67 -17.40 -11.18
N MET A 68 4.10 -18.60 -11.18
CA MET A 68 3.95 -19.38 -9.96
C MET A 68 5.30 -19.77 -9.34
N ASP A 69 6.35 -19.98 -10.15
CA ASP A 69 7.67 -20.34 -9.64
C ASP A 69 8.31 -19.15 -8.93
N VAL A 70 8.23 -17.96 -9.54
CA VAL A 70 8.73 -16.72 -8.93
C VAL A 70 7.98 -16.41 -7.64
N CYS A 71 6.64 -16.50 -7.66
CA CYS A 71 5.83 -16.20 -6.48
C CYS A 71 6.15 -17.18 -5.33
N LYS A 72 6.31 -18.48 -5.62
CA LYS A 72 6.71 -19.46 -4.59
C LYS A 72 8.09 -19.17 -4.01
N ALA A 73 9.05 -18.79 -4.85
CA ALA A 73 10.38 -18.42 -4.37
C ALA A 73 10.34 -17.16 -3.48
N CYS A 74 9.52 -16.18 -3.82
CA CYS A 74 9.28 -15.00 -2.99
C CYS A 74 8.60 -15.36 -1.65
N ALA A 75 7.68 -16.33 -1.64
CA ALA A 75 6.93 -16.71 -0.43
C ALA A 75 7.81 -17.40 0.64
N GLU A 76 9.04 -17.79 0.27
CA GLU A 76 10.05 -18.33 1.19
C GLU A 76 10.98 -17.25 1.75
N LEU A 77 10.72 -15.97 1.47
CA LEU A 77 11.53 -14.82 1.85
C LEU A 77 10.69 -13.75 2.54
N ASN A 78 11.35 -12.92 3.34
CA ASN A 78 10.80 -11.64 3.78
C ASN A 78 10.92 -10.65 2.63
N CYS A 79 9.91 -10.53 1.76
CA CYS A 79 9.98 -9.63 0.63
C CYS A 79 8.68 -8.90 0.33
N SER A 80 8.81 -7.74 -0.30
CA SER A 80 7.73 -7.00 -0.95
C SER A 80 7.98 -6.95 -2.45
N LEU A 81 6.91 -7.15 -3.24
CA LEU A 81 6.95 -6.99 -4.70
C LEU A 81 6.32 -5.66 -5.10
N ASP A 82 7.09 -4.77 -5.73
CA ASP A 82 6.59 -3.52 -6.30
C ASP A 82 6.30 -3.77 -7.78
N ILE A 83 5.02 -3.80 -8.15
CA ILE A 83 4.59 -4.24 -9.47
C ILE A 83 4.25 -3.04 -10.33
N VAL A 84 4.92 -2.92 -11.46
CA VAL A 84 4.62 -1.86 -12.43
C VAL A 84 3.23 -2.05 -13.02
N LEU A 85 2.29 -1.15 -12.69
CA LEU A 85 0.89 -1.19 -13.14
C LEU A 85 0.68 -0.34 -14.39
N ASP A 86 1.28 -0.79 -15.49
CA ASP A 86 1.31 -0.06 -16.75
C ASP A 86 0.44 -0.68 -17.86
N GLY A 87 0.20 0.08 -18.93
CA GLY A 87 -0.47 -0.35 -20.14
C GLY A 87 0.44 -0.24 -21.37
N GLU A 88 -0.10 -0.62 -22.52
CA GLU A 88 0.61 -0.54 -23.81
C GLU A 88 -0.09 0.46 -24.73
N ASN A 89 0.66 1.27 -25.48
CA ASN A 89 0.09 2.05 -26.57
C ASN A 89 -0.02 1.18 -27.83
N LYS A 90 -1.22 1.06 -28.38
CA LYS A 90 -1.46 0.44 -29.70
C LYS A 90 -2.25 1.40 -30.57
N GLY A 91 -1.56 1.98 -31.56
CA GLY A 91 -2.17 2.88 -32.54
C GLY A 91 -2.72 4.17 -31.93
N GLY A 92 -2.02 4.76 -30.95
CA GLY A 92 -2.42 6.00 -30.27
C GLY A 92 -3.40 5.79 -29.11
N ASN A 93 -3.82 4.56 -28.83
CA ASN A 93 -4.70 4.24 -27.70
C ASN A 93 -3.91 3.54 -26.60
N PHE A 94 -4.08 4.02 -25.36
CA PHE A 94 -3.57 3.35 -24.17
C PHE A 94 -4.46 2.18 -23.78
N LEU A 95 -3.89 0.97 -23.75
CA LEU A 95 -4.59 -0.28 -23.43
C LEU A 95 -4.06 -0.86 -22.12
N PHE A 96 -4.98 -1.11 -21.19
CA PHE A 96 -4.69 -1.66 -19.86
C PHE A 96 -5.38 -3.02 -19.67
N ASP A 97 -4.59 -4.08 -19.49
CA ASP A 97 -5.12 -5.44 -19.35
C ASP A 97 -5.49 -5.77 -17.90
N LYS A 98 -6.71 -5.38 -17.50
CA LYS A 98 -7.27 -5.68 -16.17
C LYS A 98 -7.25 -7.18 -15.85
N LYS A 99 -7.47 -8.06 -16.83
CA LYS A 99 -7.56 -9.50 -16.59
C LYS A 99 -6.19 -10.08 -16.27
N PHE A 100 -5.15 -9.60 -16.95
CA PHE A 100 -3.78 -9.97 -16.69
C PHE A 100 -3.36 -9.59 -15.26
N PHE A 101 -3.54 -8.32 -14.88
CA PHE A 101 -3.15 -7.86 -13.54
C PHE A 101 -3.98 -8.51 -12.42
N ALA A 102 -5.29 -8.72 -12.62
CA ALA A 102 -6.13 -9.41 -11.64
C ALA A 102 -5.64 -10.83 -11.35
N ARG A 103 -5.18 -11.56 -12.39
CA ARG A 103 -4.60 -12.90 -12.23
C ARG A 103 -3.28 -12.86 -11.45
N ARG A 104 -2.43 -11.86 -11.68
CA ARG A 104 -1.17 -11.70 -10.93
C ARG A 104 -1.45 -11.40 -9.47
N ALA A 105 -2.28 -10.41 -9.17
CA ALA A 105 -2.66 -10.10 -7.81
C ALA A 105 -3.33 -11.28 -7.10
N GLN A 106 -4.19 -12.03 -7.78
CA GLN A 106 -4.79 -13.24 -7.20
C GLN A 106 -3.73 -14.26 -6.77
N MET A 107 -2.70 -14.50 -7.59
CA MET A 107 -1.62 -15.42 -7.23
C MET A 107 -0.86 -14.95 -5.99
N LEU A 108 -0.57 -13.65 -5.89
CA LEU A 108 0.14 -13.06 -4.76
C LEU A 108 -0.68 -13.16 -3.47
N ASN A 109 -1.95 -12.74 -3.53
CA ASN A 109 -2.91 -12.86 -2.43
C ASN A 109 -3.07 -14.31 -1.95
N THR A 110 -3.15 -15.27 -2.88
CA THR A 110 -3.29 -16.70 -2.55
C THR A 110 -2.09 -17.23 -1.77
N LEU A 111 -0.90 -16.68 -2.03
CA LEU A 111 0.34 -17.07 -1.36
C LEU A 111 0.67 -16.19 -0.15
N GLY A 112 -0.19 -15.23 0.21
CA GLY A 112 0.05 -14.30 1.31
C GLY A 112 1.25 -13.37 1.08
N LEU A 113 1.60 -13.11 -0.18
CA LEU A 113 2.72 -12.23 -0.52
C LEU A 113 2.35 -10.77 -0.31
N VAL A 114 3.29 -9.99 0.25
CA VAL A 114 3.20 -8.53 0.32
C VAL A 114 3.54 -7.95 -1.05
N PHE A 115 2.65 -7.13 -1.59
CA PHE A 115 2.90 -6.47 -2.87
C PHE A 115 2.23 -5.11 -2.95
N GLY A 116 2.80 -4.24 -3.80
CA GLY A 116 2.22 -2.97 -4.16
C GLY A 116 2.20 -2.74 -5.66
N PHE A 117 1.63 -1.61 -6.05
CA PHE A 117 1.60 -1.19 -7.45
C PHE A 117 2.27 0.16 -7.65
N ASP A 118 3.22 0.20 -8.58
CA ASP A 118 3.75 1.45 -9.13
C ASP A 118 2.78 1.93 -10.23
N LEU A 119 2.01 2.97 -9.94
CA LEU A 119 0.97 3.49 -10.80
C LEU A 119 1.36 4.87 -11.37
N SER A 120 1.65 4.89 -12.66
CA SER A 120 2.03 6.09 -13.40
C SER A 120 0.84 6.80 -14.07
N PHE A 121 0.96 8.12 -14.26
CA PHE A 121 0.05 8.93 -15.08
C PHE A 121 0.82 9.90 -16.00
N ALA A 122 0.21 10.23 -17.14
CA ALA A 122 0.73 11.22 -18.10
C ALA A 122 2.16 10.93 -18.61
N LEU A 123 2.50 9.64 -18.77
CA LEU A 123 3.77 9.19 -19.37
C LEU A 123 3.60 8.63 -20.78
N HIS A 124 2.48 7.95 -21.03
CA HIS A 124 2.23 7.28 -22.30
C HIS A 124 1.33 8.12 -23.19
N GLU A 125 1.64 8.15 -24.48
CA GLU A 125 0.73 8.69 -25.49
C GLU A 125 -0.61 7.93 -25.44
N GLY A 126 -1.72 8.65 -25.56
CA GLY A 126 -3.08 8.08 -25.46
C GLY A 126 -3.59 7.81 -24.05
N ASP A 127 -2.74 7.94 -23.01
CA ASP A 127 -3.19 7.95 -21.62
C ASP A 127 -3.98 9.23 -21.32
N LYS A 128 -4.94 9.15 -20.40
CA LYS A 128 -5.87 10.23 -20.07
C LYS A 128 -6.29 10.14 -18.61
N LEU A 129 -6.80 11.23 -18.05
CA LEU A 129 -7.26 11.28 -16.66
C LEU A 129 -8.20 10.14 -16.29
N LYS A 130 -9.18 9.84 -17.17
CA LYS A 130 -10.12 8.73 -16.94
C LYS A 130 -9.40 7.38 -16.85
N SER A 131 -8.38 7.13 -17.65
CA SER A 131 -7.63 5.88 -17.64
C SER A 131 -6.81 5.74 -16.36
N PHE A 132 -6.23 6.84 -15.85
CA PHE A 132 -5.61 6.87 -14.52
C PHE A 132 -6.62 6.53 -13.42
N PHE A 133 -7.81 7.14 -13.42
CA PHE A 133 -8.87 6.84 -12.45
C PHE A 133 -9.32 5.38 -12.51
N ASP A 134 -9.57 4.88 -13.72
CA ASP A 134 -9.97 3.49 -13.93
C ASP A 134 -8.91 2.49 -13.42
N ARG A 135 -7.62 2.85 -13.53
CA ARG A 135 -6.50 2.04 -13.02
C ARG A 135 -6.37 2.13 -11.50
N LEU A 136 -6.50 3.30 -10.89
CA LEU A 136 -6.44 3.47 -9.43
C LEU A 136 -7.62 2.78 -8.73
N ASN A 137 -8.84 2.95 -9.22
CA ASN A 137 -10.00 2.22 -8.69
C ASN A 137 -9.81 0.70 -8.80
N PHE A 138 -9.25 0.25 -9.93
CA PHE A 138 -8.97 -1.16 -10.17
C PHE A 138 -7.88 -1.68 -9.23
N SER A 139 -6.77 -0.96 -9.05
CA SER A 139 -5.65 -1.41 -8.23
C SER A 139 -6.04 -1.58 -6.78
N VAL A 140 -6.77 -0.62 -6.20
CA VAL A 140 -7.30 -0.74 -4.83
C VAL A 140 -8.18 -1.99 -4.69
N GLY A 141 -8.98 -2.31 -5.71
CA GLY A 141 -9.82 -3.51 -5.77
C GLY A 141 -9.06 -4.84 -5.77
N LEU A 142 -7.74 -4.82 -5.93
CA LEU A 142 -6.87 -5.99 -5.89
C LEU A 142 -6.16 -6.19 -4.54
N TYR A 143 -6.43 -5.33 -3.55
CA TYR A 143 -5.85 -5.38 -2.20
C TYR A 143 -4.31 -5.32 -2.13
N PRO A 144 -3.63 -4.42 -2.87
CA PRO A 144 -2.20 -4.20 -2.69
C PRO A 144 -1.92 -3.62 -1.29
N ASN A 145 -0.81 -3.99 -0.67
CA ASN A 145 -0.37 -3.42 0.60
C ASN A 145 -0.06 -1.91 0.48
N HIS A 146 0.39 -1.48 -0.70
CA HIS A 146 0.72 -0.10 -1.01
C HIS A 146 0.46 0.23 -2.49
N ILE A 147 0.19 1.49 -2.76
CA ILE A 147 0.11 2.05 -4.10
C ILE A 147 1.04 3.25 -4.16
N ASP A 148 1.97 3.16 -5.09
CA ASP A 148 3.11 4.05 -5.25
C ASP A 148 2.99 4.80 -6.57
N PHE A 149 3.51 6.02 -6.60
CA PHE A 149 3.36 6.95 -7.71
C PHE A 149 4.71 7.60 -8.01
N PRO A 150 5.48 7.03 -8.96
CA PRO A 150 6.85 7.49 -9.26
C PRO A 150 6.99 8.98 -9.58
N GLN A 151 5.92 9.63 -10.05
CA GLN A 151 5.87 11.06 -10.37
C GLN A 151 5.98 11.97 -9.13
N ILE A 152 5.49 11.52 -7.97
CA ILE A 152 5.47 12.29 -6.72
C ILE A 152 6.46 11.73 -5.67
N GLU A 153 7.03 10.56 -5.91
CA GLU A 153 7.93 9.86 -4.97
C GLU A 153 9.39 10.29 -4.99
N ALA A 154 9.85 10.98 -6.04
CA ALA A 154 11.13 11.70 -5.98
C ALA A 154 11.09 12.86 -4.96
N GLU A 155 9.87 13.17 -4.49
CA GLU A 155 9.50 13.81 -3.23
C GLU A 155 10.22 13.30 -1.98
N ILE A 156 10.46 11.98 -1.95
CA ILE A 156 10.51 11.12 -0.74
C ILE A 156 11.67 10.11 -0.77
N SER A 157 12.23 9.81 -1.94
CA SER A 157 13.29 8.80 -2.11
C SER A 157 14.35 9.24 -3.11
N ASP A 158 15.55 8.67 -3.03
CA ASP A 158 16.64 8.83 -4.03
C ASP A 158 16.28 8.25 -5.43
N ARG A 159 15.01 7.90 -5.68
CA ARG A 159 14.53 7.44 -6.99
C ARG A 159 14.56 8.60 -7.98
N LYS A 160 14.92 8.30 -9.23
CA LYS A 160 14.97 9.30 -10.31
C LYS A 160 13.58 9.88 -10.55
N LYS A 161 13.44 11.22 -10.45
CA LYS A 161 12.20 11.93 -10.75
C LYS A 161 11.69 11.61 -12.16
N ILE A 162 10.47 11.08 -12.22
CA ILE A 162 9.73 10.90 -13.46
C ILE A 162 8.76 12.07 -13.60
N GLU A 163 8.95 12.92 -14.62
CA GLU A 163 8.08 14.08 -14.82
C GLU A 163 6.83 13.70 -15.62
N ALA A 164 5.64 13.98 -15.06
CA ALA A 164 4.41 14.05 -15.82
C ALA A 164 4.43 15.26 -16.75
N LYS A 165 4.10 15.06 -18.03
CA LYS A 165 4.11 16.13 -19.05
C LYS A 165 2.77 16.20 -19.75
N PRO A 166 2.27 17.42 -20.09
CA PRO A 166 1.05 17.55 -20.86
C PRO A 166 1.16 16.80 -22.19
N THR A 167 0.11 16.07 -22.55
CA THR A 167 -0.02 15.37 -23.83
C THR A 167 -1.28 15.86 -24.54
N ALA A 168 -1.54 15.36 -25.76
CA ALA A 168 -2.77 15.67 -26.48
C ALA A 168 -4.06 15.27 -25.71
N THR A 169 -3.95 14.31 -24.78
CA THR A 169 -5.08 13.72 -24.04
C THR A 169 -4.98 13.92 -22.53
N PHE A 170 -3.95 14.62 -22.05
CA PHE A 170 -3.69 14.85 -20.64
C PHE A 170 -3.24 16.31 -20.43
N SER A 171 -4.15 17.15 -19.94
CA SER A 171 -3.86 18.58 -19.76
C SER A 171 -3.04 18.84 -18.49
N THR A 172 -2.47 20.04 -18.36
CA THR A 172 -1.81 20.48 -17.11
C THR A 172 -2.76 20.43 -15.90
N GLN A 173 -4.06 20.70 -16.11
CA GLN A 173 -5.05 20.61 -15.04
C GLN A 173 -5.30 19.15 -14.64
N ASP A 174 -5.36 18.24 -15.61
CA ASP A 174 -5.50 16.80 -15.34
C ASP A 174 -4.28 16.26 -14.60
N ILE A 175 -3.08 16.70 -14.95
CA ILE A 175 -1.83 16.33 -14.25
C ILE A 175 -1.91 16.74 -12.80
N ARG A 176 -2.22 18.01 -12.52
CA ARG A 176 -2.36 18.52 -11.14
C ARG A 176 -3.42 17.75 -10.35
N ARG A 177 -4.54 17.42 -10.99
CA ARG A 177 -5.60 16.62 -10.36
C ARG A 177 -5.12 15.20 -10.04
N SER A 178 -4.36 14.59 -10.94
CA SER A 178 -3.78 13.25 -10.75
C SER A 178 -2.73 13.25 -9.65
N GLU A 179 -1.85 14.26 -9.61
CA GLU A 179 -0.89 14.47 -8.53
C GLU A 179 -1.58 14.59 -7.18
N ASN A 180 -2.62 15.44 -7.06
CA ASN A 180 -3.35 15.61 -5.81
C ASN A 180 -3.97 14.30 -5.30
N ILE A 181 -4.59 13.53 -6.20
CA ILE A 181 -5.18 12.22 -5.88
C ILE A 181 -4.10 11.19 -5.54
N ALA A 182 -2.98 11.18 -6.25
CA ALA A 182 -1.85 10.31 -5.96
C ALA A 182 -1.29 10.59 -4.56
N ARG A 183 -1.09 11.87 -4.19
CA ARG A 183 -0.62 12.27 -2.86
C ARG A 183 -1.56 11.80 -1.76
N SER A 184 -2.86 12.00 -1.95
CA SER A 184 -3.86 11.62 -0.95
C SER A 184 -4.03 10.10 -0.86
N ALA A 185 -3.87 9.36 -1.96
CA ALA A 185 -3.79 7.90 -1.96
C ALA A 185 -2.54 7.39 -1.22
N SER A 186 -1.35 7.93 -1.50
CA SER A 186 -0.12 7.56 -0.78
C SER A 186 -0.27 7.78 0.73
N VAL A 187 -0.79 8.94 1.14
CA VAL A 187 -0.98 9.26 2.57
C VAL A 187 -2.05 8.39 3.22
N PHE A 188 -3.27 8.33 2.65
CA PHE A 188 -4.38 7.64 3.29
C PHE A 188 -4.21 6.12 3.22
N TYR A 189 -3.79 5.59 2.07
CA TYR A 189 -3.79 4.16 1.80
C TYR A 189 -2.46 3.49 2.14
N SER A 190 -1.36 3.95 1.52
CA SER A 190 -0.04 3.32 1.66
C SER A 190 0.57 3.61 3.03
N TYR A 191 0.86 4.88 3.35
CA TYR A 191 1.44 5.27 4.64
C TYR A 191 0.47 5.06 5.81
N GLY A 192 -0.82 5.20 5.55
CA GLY A 192 -1.89 4.91 6.50
C GLY A 192 -2.26 3.42 6.62
N ARG A 193 -1.51 2.52 5.94
CA ARG A 193 -1.63 1.05 6.03
C ARG A 193 -3.07 0.55 5.98
N ALA A 194 -3.82 1.04 4.99
CA ALA A 194 -5.28 0.86 4.95
C ALA A 194 -5.74 -0.43 4.26
N VAL A 195 -4.84 -1.21 3.65
CA VAL A 195 -5.18 -2.37 2.80
C VAL A 195 -6.20 -3.32 3.42
N THR A 196 -6.08 -3.61 4.73
CA THR A 196 -6.90 -4.62 5.41
C THR A 196 -8.34 -4.17 5.64
N TRP A 197 -8.64 -2.86 5.62
CA TRP A 197 -9.95 -2.33 6.00
C TRP A 197 -10.54 -1.31 5.03
N PHE A 198 -9.75 -0.71 4.13
CA PHE A 198 -10.15 0.43 3.29
C PHE A 198 -11.43 0.17 2.50
N LEU A 199 -11.52 -0.98 1.81
CA LEU A 199 -12.68 -1.30 1.00
C LEU A 199 -13.93 -1.61 1.84
N ALA A 200 -13.75 -2.19 3.03
CA ALA A 200 -14.86 -2.47 3.95
C ALA A 200 -15.51 -1.16 4.44
N VAL A 201 -14.71 -0.16 4.79
CA VAL A 201 -15.21 1.16 5.23
C VAL A 201 -15.72 2.00 4.06
N LEU A 202 -15.24 1.77 2.83
CA LEU A 202 -15.73 2.50 1.67
C LEU A 202 -17.10 1.98 1.18
N ALA A 203 -17.36 0.68 1.35
CA ALA A 203 -18.55 0.02 0.80
C ALA A 203 -19.90 0.65 1.23
N PRO A 204 -20.15 0.98 2.52
CA PRO A 204 -21.42 1.62 2.93
C PRO A 204 -21.62 3.03 2.34
N LEU A 205 -20.52 3.73 2.04
CA LEU A 205 -20.54 5.07 1.48
C LEU A 205 -20.89 5.06 -0.02
N LYS A 206 -20.70 3.92 -0.70
CA LYS A 206 -20.92 3.75 -2.15
C LYS A 206 -20.15 4.79 -2.98
N ILE A 207 -18.91 5.07 -2.57
CA ILE A 207 -18.00 5.99 -3.25
C ILE A 207 -16.88 5.16 -3.89
N GLU A 208 -16.43 5.55 -5.08
CA GLU A 208 -15.25 4.94 -5.70
C GLU A 208 -13.95 5.43 -5.02
N PRO A 209 -12.90 4.60 -4.93
CA PRO A 209 -11.61 4.98 -4.31
C PRO A 209 -11.06 6.33 -4.79
N VAL A 210 -11.03 6.58 -6.10
CA VAL A 210 -10.57 7.84 -6.69
C VAL A 210 -11.34 9.04 -6.13
N LYS A 211 -12.68 8.92 -6.02
CA LYS A 211 -13.50 10.01 -5.52
C LYS A 211 -13.29 10.22 -4.01
N PHE A 212 -13.09 9.14 -3.26
CA PHE A 212 -12.72 9.21 -1.86
C PHE A 212 -11.39 9.95 -1.67
N PHE A 213 -10.35 9.60 -2.44
CA PHE A 213 -9.04 10.25 -2.37
C PHE A 213 -9.06 11.71 -2.83
N GLU A 214 -9.87 12.05 -3.84
CA GLU A 214 -10.08 13.44 -4.25
C GLU A 214 -10.72 14.25 -3.11
N ASP A 215 -11.77 13.72 -2.49
CA ASP A 215 -12.42 14.40 -1.38
C ASP A 215 -11.50 14.51 -0.14
N PHE A 216 -10.67 13.50 0.10
CA PHE A 216 -9.69 13.50 1.18
C PHE A 216 -8.65 14.60 0.99
N PHE A 217 -8.15 14.77 -0.25
CA PHE A 217 -7.21 15.83 -0.57
C PHE A 217 -7.78 17.23 -0.27
N GLU A 218 -9.01 17.50 -0.71
CA GLU A 218 -9.66 18.79 -0.43
C GLU A 218 -9.93 18.98 1.06
N TRP A 219 -10.33 17.93 1.77
CA TRP A 219 -10.49 17.99 3.23
C TRP A 219 -9.16 18.28 3.94
N GLN A 220 -8.05 17.64 3.55
CA GLN A 220 -6.73 17.92 4.12
C GLN A 220 -6.33 19.38 3.92
N LYS A 221 -6.60 19.93 2.74
CA LYS A 221 -6.31 21.33 2.38
C LYS A 221 -7.11 22.31 3.22
N LEU A 222 -8.40 22.06 3.43
CA LEU A 222 -9.26 22.93 4.23
C LEU A 222 -8.93 22.89 5.72
N ASN A 223 -8.42 21.76 6.21
CA ASN A 223 -8.08 21.57 7.62
C ASN A 223 -6.58 21.80 7.93
N ASN A 224 -5.80 22.32 6.97
CA ASN A 224 -4.36 22.60 7.09
C ASN A 224 -3.51 21.39 7.50
N TYR A 225 -3.93 20.17 7.14
CA TYR A 225 -3.15 18.96 7.39
C TYR A 225 -2.01 18.86 6.37
N GLY A 226 -0.79 19.23 6.79
CA GLY A 226 0.50 18.79 6.23
C GLY A 226 0.82 19.12 4.75
N LEU A 227 -0.08 19.73 3.98
CA LEU A 227 0.11 19.92 2.54
C LEU A 227 1.19 20.97 2.16
N GLU A 228 1.50 21.92 3.03
CA GLU A 228 2.57 22.92 2.79
C GLU A 228 3.99 22.38 3.06
N ASN A 229 4.11 21.24 3.74
CA ASN A 229 5.38 20.75 4.28
C ASN A 229 5.96 19.51 3.58
N GLY A 230 5.32 19.06 2.48
CA GLY A 230 5.70 17.84 1.77
C GLY A 230 5.15 16.57 2.42
N ILE A 231 4.92 15.54 1.60
CA ILE A 231 4.41 14.21 2.02
C ILE A 231 5.33 13.58 3.07
N GLU A 232 6.64 13.85 2.99
CA GLU A 232 7.68 13.34 3.90
C GLU A 232 7.42 13.66 5.38
N LYS A 233 6.86 14.82 5.72
CA LYS A 233 6.53 15.13 7.13
C LYS A 233 5.25 14.45 7.62
N ILE A 234 4.32 14.11 6.72
CA ILE A 234 3.09 13.38 7.07
C ILE A 234 3.41 11.88 7.25
N ALA A 235 4.35 11.35 6.47
CA ALA A 235 4.80 9.96 6.54
C ALA A 235 5.56 9.59 7.84
N GLY A 236 5.89 10.57 8.68
CA GLY A 236 6.80 10.38 9.82
C GLY A 236 6.23 9.59 11.00
N LEU A 237 4.90 9.51 11.18
CA LEU A 237 4.25 8.78 12.27
C LEU A 237 2.88 8.24 11.84
N HIS A 238 2.73 6.91 11.77
CA HIS A 238 1.46 6.27 11.43
C HIS A 238 0.31 6.72 12.35
N SER A 239 0.56 6.95 13.64
CA SER A 239 -0.45 7.41 14.60
C SER A 239 -1.12 8.73 14.20
N GLU A 240 -0.36 9.66 13.61
CA GLU A 240 -0.90 10.94 13.13
C GLU A 240 -1.76 10.74 11.88
N ILE A 241 -1.35 9.82 11.00
CA ILE A 241 -2.14 9.45 9.82
C ILE A 241 -3.44 8.76 10.26
N GLU A 242 -3.40 7.84 11.22
CA GLU A 242 -4.59 7.17 11.76
C GLU A 242 -5.60 8.17 12.32
N LYS A 243 -5.14 9.13 13.12
CA LYS A 243 -6.00 10.20 13.64
C LYS A 243 -6.67 10.97 12.51
N MET A 244 -5.91 11.35 11.50
CA MET A 244 -6.41 12.05 10.32
C MET A 244 -7.42 11.19 9.52
N GLN A 245 -7.15 9.89 9.36
CA GLN A 245 -8.07 8.95 8.71
C GLN A 245 -9.40 8.89 9.47
N LEU A 246 -9.36 8.77 10.80
CA LEU A 246 -10.56 8.71 11.65
C LEU A 246 -11.38 10.01 11.57
N GLU A 247 -10.73 11.17 11.63
CA GLU A 247 -11.42 12.47 11.51
C GLU A 247 -12.09 12.63 10.14
N PHE A 248 -11.40 12.28 9.06
CA PHE A 248 -11.97 12.33 7.71
C PHE A 248 -13.11 11.32 7.52
N LEU A 249 -12.93 10.08 7.99
CA LEU A 249 -13.97 9.05 7.91
C LEU A 249 -15.21 9.49 8.68
N LYS A 250 -15.06 10.07 9.88
CA LYS A 250 -16.19 10.61 10.64
C LYS A 250 -16.96 11.64 9.82
N PHE A 251 -16.26 12.63 9.28
CA PHE A 251 -16.84 13.65 8.41
C PHE A 251 -17.57 13.02 7.21
N LYS A 252 -16.97 12.03 6.53
CA LYS A 252 -17.59 11.38 5.37
C LYS A 252 -18.80 10.53 5.69
N TYR A 253 -18.80 9.84 6.82
CA TYR A 253 -19.96 9.07 7.27
C TYR A 253 -21.10 9.99 7.70
N GLU A 254 -20.81 11.13 8.34
CA GLU A 254 -21.81 12.16 8.63
C GLU A 254 -22.39 12.77 7.34
N GLU A 255 -21.54 13.17 6.38
CA GLU A 255 -21.94 13.71 5.07
C GLU A 255 -22.88 12.75 4.31
N LYS A 256 -22.63 11.44 4.40
CA LYS A 256 -23.45 10.40 3.74
C LYS A 256 -24.67 9.97 4.54
N ASN A 257 -24.99 10.61 5.67
CA ASN A 257 -26.06 10.21 6.59
C ASN A 257 -25.92 8.75 7.07
N LYS A 258 -24.67 8.34 7.32
CA LYS A 258 -24.26 7.03 7.80
C LYS A 258 -23.50 7.10 9.13
N GLY A 259 -23.55 8.23 9.83
CA GLY A 259 -22.82 8.48 11.08
C GLY A 259 -23.01 7.41 12.16
N GLN A 260 -24.16 6.73 12.19
CA GLN A 260 -24.42 5.59 13.08
C GLN A 260 -23.45 4.42 12.90
N LEU A 261 -22.89 4.24 11.70
CA LEU A 261 -21.93 3.18 11.41
C LEU A 261 -20.51 3.53 11.86
N PHE A 262 -20.25 4.79 12.23
CA PHE A 262 -18.89 5.27 12.46
C PHE A 262 -18.22 4.57 13.65
N GLU A 263 -18.98 4.11 14.66
CA GLU A 263 -18.38 3.40 15.79
C GLU A 263 -17.76 2.06 15.37
N VAL A 264 -18.42 1.31 14.48
CA VAL A 264 -17.84 0.08 13.88
C VAL A 264 -16.58 0.42 13.09
N VAL A 265 -16.65 1.47 12.27
CA VAL A 265 -15.54 1.94 11.43
C VAL A 265 -14.33 2.34 12.26
N SER A 266 -14.55 3.11 13.33
CA SER A 266 -13.47 3.57 14.21
C SER A 266 -12.78 2.40 14.91
N ASN A 267 -13.54 1.38 15.31
CA ASN A 267 -13.03 0.17 15.93
C ASN A 267 -12.18 -0.65 14.94
N ILE A 268 -12.66 -0.84 13.69
CA ILE A 268 -11.90 -1.49 12.62
C ILE A 268 -10.56 -0.76 12.38
N VAL A 269 -10.60 0.56 12.21
CA VAL A 269 -9.41 1.36 11.89
C VAL A 269 -8.41 1.35 13.05
N ARG A 270 -8.86 1.58 14.30
CA ARG A 270 -7.97 1.64 15.47
C ARG A 270 -7.30 0.31 15.78
N LEU A 271 -8.03 -0.80 15.69
CA LEU A 271 -7.46 -2.12 15.96
C LEU A 271 -6.44 -2.52 14.88
N ASN A 272 -6.78 -2.34 13.60
CA ASN A 272 -5.85 -2.58 12.49
C ASN A 272 -4.62 -1.66 12.56
N GLY A 273 -4.81 -0.40 12.94
CA GLY A 273 -3.73 0.56 13.08
C GLY A 273 -2.80 0.27 14.26
N ALA A 274 -3.34 -0.23 15.38
CA ALA A 274 -2.55 -0.71 16.51
C ALA A 274 -1.73 -1.96 16.15
N LEU A 275 -2.32 -2.95 15.48
CA LEU A 275 -1.61 -4.14 14.98
C LEU A 275 -0.50 -3.74 14.00
N SER A 276 -0.82 -2.82 13.09
CA SER A 276 0.13 -2.30 12.12
C SER A 276 1.30 -1.57 12.78
N ARG A 277 1.06 -0.79 13.83
CA ARG A 277 2.12 -0.10 14.58
C ARG A 277 2.99 -1.03 15.40
N CYS A 278 2.36 -2.05 15.98
CA CYS A 278 3.10 -3.11 16.63
C CYS A 278 4.05 -3.82 15.66
N PHE A 279 3.61 -4.06 14.42
CA PHE A 279 4.45 -4.68 13.40
C PHE A 279 5.59 -3.77 12.91
N GLY A 280 5.25 -2.55 12.46
CA GLY A 280 6.20 -1.66 11.78
C GLY A 280 7.13 -0.91 12.72
N GLU A 281 6.64 -0.51 13.89
CA GLU A 281 7.33 0.36 14.84
C GLU A 281 7.70 -0.36 16.14
N GLY A 282 7.26 -1.62 16.34
CA GLY A 282 7.42 -2.32 17.61
C GLY A 282 6.61 -1.69 18.75
N GLU A 283 5.59 -0.88 18.43
CA GLU A 283 4.79 -0.15 19.41
C GLU A 283 3.70 -1.06 20.01
N GLU A 284 3.84 -1.38 21.30
CA GLU A 284 2.71 -1.92 22.06
C GLU A 284 1.72 -0.82 22.43
N SER A 285 0.42 -1.13 22.36
CA SER A 285 -0.62 -0.16 22.67
C SER A 285 -1.84 -0.81 23.33
N ILE A 286 -2.66 0.02 23.97
CA ILE A 286 -3.96 -0.39 24.50
C ILE A 286 -5.04 0.24 23.64
N VAL A 287 -5.95 -0.61 23.14
CA VAL A 287 -7.09 -0.19 22.32
C VAL A 287 -8.37 -0.43 23.11
N GLU A 288 -9.18 0.62 23.20
CA GLU A 288 -10.53 0.56 23.75
C GLU A 288 -11.52 0.42 22.60
N MET A 289 -12.42 -0.55 22.73
CA MET A 289 -13.33 -0.99 21.70
C MET A 289 -14.75 -1.01 22.26
N SER A 290 -15.71 -0.73 21.39
CA SER A 290 -17.15 -0.81 21.66
C SER A 290 -17.75 -2.14 21.18
N TYR A 291 -16.96 -2.97 20.51
CA TYR A 291 -17.30 -4.29 20.01
C TYR A 291 -16.23 -5.31 20.40
N ASN A 292 -16.57 -6.59 20.28
CA ASN A 292 -15.62 -7.65 20.49
C ASN A 292 -14.48 -7.59 19.43
N PRO A 293 -13.20 -7.60 19.82
CA PRO A 293 -12.06 -7.47 18.92
C PRO A 293 -11.94 -8.65 17.93
N ASP A 294 -12.29 -9.87 18.34
CA ASP A 294 -12.28 -11.05 17.46
C ASP A 294 -13.32 -10.90 16.34
N GLU A 295 -14.50 -10.35 16.67
CA GLU A 295 -15.54 -10.09 15.68
C GLU A 295 -15.13 -8.97 14.70
N ILE A 296 -14.45 -7.93 15.19
CA ILE A 296 -13.94 -6.81 14.37
C ILE A 296 -12.86 -7.27 13.37
N LEU A 297 -12.02 -8.23 13.74
CA LEU A 297 -11.01 -8.79 12.83
C LEU A 297 -11.55 -9.92 11.94
N SER A 298 -12.78 -10.38 12.20
CA SER A 298 -13.41 -11.42 11.41
C SER A 298 -13.86 -10.93 10.03
N GLY A 299 -14.09 -11.86 9.11
CA GLY A 299 -14.68 -11.57 7.81
C GLY A 299 -16.08 -10.93 7.87
N GLN A 300 -16.76 -10.94 9.03
CA GLN A 300 -18.08 -10.30 9.19
C GLN A 300 -17.96 -8.78 9.16
N ALA A 301 -16.90 -8.22 9.74
CA ALA A 301 -16.65 -6.78 9.77
C ALA A 301 -16.34 -6.19 8.38
N MET A 302 -16.01 -7.04 7.40
CA MET A 302 -15.82 -6.61 6.00
C MET A 302 -17.10 -6.04 5.37
N ASN A 303 -18.28 -6.39 5.91
CA ASN A 303 -19.53 -5.71 5.59
C ASN A 303 -20.00 -4.90 6.80
N VAL A 304 -19.51 -3.67 6.91
CA VAL A 304 -19.78 -2.75 8.03
C VAL A 304 -21.27 -2.58 8.34
N GLN A 305 -22.12 -2.49 7.31
CA GLN A 305 -23.57 -2.36 7.53
C GLN A 305 -24.15 -3.63 8.14
N SER A 306 -23.84 -4.80 7.57
CA SER A 306 -24.31 -6.07 8.12
C SER A 306 -23.76 -6.33 9.52
N PHE A 307 -22.50 -5.95 9.78
CA PHE A 307 -21.92 -6.07 11.11
C PHE A 307 -22.69 -5.22 12.12
N PHE A 308 -22.89 -3.93 11.82
CA PHE A 308 -23.64 -3.02 12.68
C PHE A 308 -25.06 -3.53 13.01
N ASP A 309 -25.75 -4.12 12.03
CA ASP A 309 -27.13 -4.58 12.21
C ASP A 309 -27.25 -5.87 13.06
N ASN A 310 -26.15 -6.64 13.23
CA ASN A 310 -26.18 -7.96 13.85
C ASN A 310 -25.26 -8.13 15.05
N ALA A 311 -24.21 -7.32 15.18
CA ALA A 311 -23.25 -7.40 16.27
C ALA A 311 -23.78 -6.72 17.54
N PHE A 312 -23.41 -7.26 18.69
CA PHE A 312 -23.71 -6.66 19.98
C PHE A 312 -22.56 -5.76 20.42
N MET A 313 -22.89 -4.58 20.91
CA MET A 313 -21.88 -3.72 21.54
C MET A 313 -21.46 -4.34 22.87
N GLU A 314 -20.17 -4.57 23.00
CA GLU A 314 -19.52 -5.06 24.20
C GLU A 314 -18.24 -4.23 24.38
N TYR A 315 -18.23 -3.39 25.41
CA TYR A 315 -17.04 -2.61 25.72
C TYR A 315 -15.91 -3.57 26.07
N SER A 316 -14.80 -3.46 25.37
CA SER A 316 -13.62 -4.27 25.61
C SER A 316 -12.36 -3.42 25.54
N ARG A 317 -11.32 -3.89 26.23
CA ARG A 317 -10.02 -3.24 26.28
C ARG A 317 -8.98 -4.31 26.00
N VAL A 318 -8.17 -4.10 24.98
CA VAL A 318 -7.13 -5.05 24.57
C VAL A 318 -5.77 -4.40 24.53
N ARG A 319 -4.74 -5.14 24.94
CA ARG A 319 -3.34 -4.79 24.70
C ARG A 319 -2.88 -5.49 23.44
N VAL A 320 -2.36 -4.72 22.48
CA VAL A 320 -1.69 -5.20 21.28
C VAL A 320 -0.19 -5.30 21.55
N PHE A 321 0.45 -6.40 21.15
CA PHE A 321 1.86 -6.69 21.39
C PHE A 321 2.45 -7.59 20.30
N MET A 322 3.79 -7.64 20.20
CA MET A 322 4.48 -8.51 19.25
C MET A 322 4.61 -9.92 19.83
N GLY A 323 3.93 -10.90 19.23
CA GLY A 323 4.01 -12.32 19.55
C GLY A 323 5.11 -13.05 18.78
N SER A 324 5.11 -14.39 18.87
CA SER A 324 6.05 -15.25 18.13
C SER A 324 5.83 -15.25 16.62
N ASP A 325 4.57 -15.11 16.20
CA ASP A 325 4.13 -15.25 14.81
C ASP A 325 3.64 -13.93 14.21
N GLY A 326 3.93 -12.81 14.87
CA GLY A 326 3.51 -11.47 14.47
C GLY A 326 2.71 -10.74 15.57
N PRO A 327 2.08 -9.60 15.22
CA PRO A 327 1.27 -8.82 16.15
C PRO A 327 0.05 -9.63 16.63
N ASP A 328 -0.21 -9.57 17.93
CA ASP A 328 -1.32 -10.25 18.59
C ASP A 328 -1.93 -9.33 19.66
N PHE A 329 -3.06 -9.72 20.24
CA PHE A 329 -3.70 -8.98 21.31
C PHE A 329 -4.23 -9.87 22.44
N LYS A 330 -4.41 -9.27 23.62
CA LYS A 330 -5.06 -9.92 24.77
C LYS A 330 -5.95 -8.95 25.52
N TYR A 331 -7.02 -9.46 26.11
CA TYR A 331 -7.92 -8.69 26.97
C TYR A 331 -7.19 -8.18 28.23
N CYS A 332 -7.51 -6.95 28.62
CA CYS A 332 -6.95 -6.23 29.76
C CYS A 332 -7.94 -6.10 30.91
#